data_AF-A0A150Q9L1-F1
#
_entry.id   AF-A0A150Q9L1-F1
#
_cell.length_a   1.000
_cell.length_b   1.000
_cell.length_c   1.000
_cell.angle_alpha   90.00
_cell.angle_beta   90.00
_cell.angle_gamma   90.00
#
_symmetry.space_group_name_H-M   'P 1'
#
loop_
_entity.id
_entity.type
_entity.pdbx_description
1 polymer ?
#
loop_
_entity_poly.entity_id
_entity_poly.type
_entity_poly.pdbx_seq_one_letter_code
_entity_poly.pdbx_strand_id
1 'polypeptide(L)' 'MTSLGAVLSDAGRHSEALTELRRAERLGSADANTYHNLAVAMMNTSERGKARDYFKQAALLQAGAGTLQAYFDPHGH' A
#
# COMPACT_ATOMS: atom_id res chain seq x y z
N MET A 1 -7.24 10.28 -0.47
CA MET A 1 -7.13 9.51 -1.75
C MET A 1 -7.35 8.02 -1.49
N THR A 2 -8.42 7.66 -0.77
CA THR A 2 -8.68 6.30 -0.26
C THR A 2 -9.32 5.34 -1.26
N SER A 3 -9.69 5.80 -2.45
CA SER A 3 -10.64 5.03 -3.26
C SER A 3 -10.06 4.40 -4.53
N LEU A 4 -8.79 4.59 -4.90
CA LEU A 4 -8.29 4.04 -6.17
C LEU A 4 -8.32 2.50 -6.21
N GLY A 5 -7.93 1.85 -5.11
CA GLY A 5 -8.00 0.38 -4.99
C GLY A 5 -9.43 -0.17 -4.90
N ALA A 6 -10.34 0.58 -4.29
CA ALA A 6 -11.76 0.21 -4.17
C ALA A 6 -12.52 0.42 -5.50
N VAL A 7 -12.30 1.55 -6.17
CA VAL A 7 -12.92 1.92 -7.46
C VAL A 7 -12.48 0.97 -8.57
N LEU A 8 -11.22 0.55 -8.59
CA LEU A 8 -10.74 -0.40 -9.59
C LEU A 8 -11.15 -1.85 -9.28
N SER A 9 -11.52 -2.15 -8.03
CA SER A 9 -12.08 -3.45 -7.69
C SER A 9 -13.53 -3.62 -8.14
N ASP A 10 -14.33 -2.56 -8.06
CA ASP A 10 -15.72 -2.57 -8.54
C ASP A 10 -15.82 -2.76 -10.07
N ALA A 11 -14.84 -2.21 -10.81
CA ALA A 11 -14.79 -2.33 -12.26
C ALA A 11 -14.20 -3.65 -12.79
N GLY A 12 -13.74 -4.56 -11.93
CA GLY A 12 -12.99 -5.77 -12.34
C GLY A 12 -11.61 -5.46 -12.95
N ARG A 13 -11.17 -4.20 -12.89
CA ARG A 13 -9.93 -3.67 -13.49
C ARG A 13 -8.74 -3.78 -12.54
N HIS A 14 -8.66 -4.90 -11.82
CA HIS A 14 -7.59 -5.16 -10.86
C HIS A 14 -6.20 -5.15 -11.53
N SER A 15 -6.10 -5.61 -12.78
CA SER A 15 -4.84 -5.61 -13.56
C SER A 15 -4.34 -4.20 -13.89
N GLU A 16 -5.26 -3.28 -14.22
CA GLU A 16 -4.91 -1.88 -14.49
C GLU A 16 -4.54 -1.15 -13.21
N ALA A 17 -5.23 -1.42 -12.10
CA ALA A 17 -4.83 -0.94 -10.78
C ALA A 17 -3.41 -1.34 -10.42
N LEU A 18 -3.07 -2.61 -10.66
CA LEU A 18 -1.74 -3.14 -10.43
C LEU A 18 -0.68 -2.39 -11.25
N THR A 19 -1.01 -2.02 -12.48
CA THR A 19 -0.10 -1.29 -13.39
C THR A 19 0.15 0.14 -12.91
N GLU A 20 -0.91 0.86 -12.58
CA GLU A 20 -0.83 2.24 -12.09
C GLU A 20 -0.14 2.32 -10.72
N LEU A 21 -0.48 1.41 -9.80
CA LEU A 21 0.15 1.38 -8.48
C LEU A 21 1.63 0.97 -8.55
N ARG A 22 2.02 0.06 -9.44
CA ARG A 22 3.45 -0.24 -9.71
C ARG A 22 4.18 0.96 -10.32
N ARG A 23 3.47 1.80 -11.07
CA ARG A 23 4.04 3.06 -11.56
C ARG A 23 4.26 4.03 -10.42
N ALA A 24 3.30 4.16 -9.49
CA ALA A 24 3.47 4.95 -8.28
C ALA A 24 4.64 4.47 -7.41
N GLU A 25 4.78 3.14 -7.24
CA GLU A 25 5.92 2.52 -6.55
C GLU A 25 7.26 2.91 -7.22
N ARG A 26 7.35 2.81 -8.55
CA ARG A 26 8.54 3.22 -9.32
C ARG A 26 8.83 4.71 -9.28
N LEU A 27 7.81 5.54 -9.09
CA LEU A 27 7.94 6.99 -8.92
C LEU A 27 8.36 7.36 -7.48
N GLY A 28 8.53 6.38 -6.58
CA GLY A 28 8.98 6.60 -5.21
C GLY A 28 7.88 6.80 -4.19
N SER A 29 6.60 6.54 -4.54
CA SER A 29 5.53 6.51 -3.54
C SER A 29 5.73 5.30 -2.63
N ALA A 30 6.27 5.56 -1.44
CA ALA A 30 6.57 4.58 -0.42
C ALA A 30 5.57 4.64 0.75
N ASP A 31 4.30 4.90 0.44
CA ASP A 31 3.25 5.09 1.44
C ASP A 31 2.50 3.79 1.72
N ALA A 32 2.10 3.58 2.97
CA ALA A 32 1.34 2.41 3.40
C ALA A 32 0.08 2.16 2.53
N ASN A 33 -0.59 3.23 2.09
CA ASN A 33 -1.76 3.14 1.21
C ASN A 33 -1.44 2.55 -0.17
N THR A 34 -0.28 2.87 -0.77
CA THR A 34 0.12 2.35 -2.08
C THR A 34 0.36 0.84 -2.00
N TYR A 35 1.08 0.40 -0.97
CA TYR A 35 1.33 -1.03 -0.72
C TYR A 35 0.05 -1.79 -0.35
N HIS A 36 -0.85 -1.17 0.43
CA HIS A 36 -2.14 -1.76 0.78
C HIS A 36 -3.04 -1.95 -0.45
N ASN A 37 -3.12 -0.94 -1.32
CA ASN A 37 -3.89 -1.02 -2.56
C ASN A 37 -3.29 -2.04 -3.55
N LEU A 38 -1.96 -2.18 -3.61
CA LEU A 38 -1.29 -3.22 -4.39
C LEU A 38 -1.64 -4.61 -3.87
N ALA A 39 -1.63 -4.80 -2.55
CA ALA A 39 -1.97 -6.07 -1.94
C ALA A 39 -3.43 -6.48 -2.21
N VAL A 40 -4.38 -5.54 -2.11
CA VAL A 40 -5.79 -5.78 -2.45
C VAL A 40 -5.97 -6.13 -3.93
N ALA A 41 -5.31 -5.39 -4.83
CA ALA A 41 -5.34 -5.70 -6.26
C ALA A 41 -4.74 -7.09 -6.56
N MET A 42 -3.63 -7.46 -5.90
CA MET A 42 -3.02 -8.78 -6.02
C MET A 42 -3.87 -9.91 -5.44
N MET A 43 -4.67 -9.64 -4.40
CA MET A 43 -5.60 -10.64 -3.85
C MET A 43 -6.74 -10.99 -4.80
N ASN A 44 -7.18 -10.00 -5.58
CA ASN A 44 -8.24 -10.15 -6.57
C ASN A 44 -7.73 -10.64 -7.93
N THR A 45 -6.41 -10.70 -8.14
CA THR A 45 -5.78 -11.37 -9.30
C THR A 45 -5.21 -12.74 -8.88
N SER A 46 -4.66 -13.51 -9.84
CA SER A 46 -3.98 -14.78 -9.56
C SER A 46 -2.67 -14.66 -8.76
N GLU A 47 -2.31 -13.46 -8.27
CA GLU A 47 -1.08 -13.18 -7.51
C GLU A 47 -1.27 -13.17 -5.98
N ARG A 48 -2.29 -13.87 -5.47
CA ARG A 48 -2.61 -13.94 -4.02
C ARG A 48 -1.43 -14.27 -3.12
N GLY A 49 -0.47 -15.07 -3.61
CA GLY A 49 0.74 -15.41 -2.86
C GLY A 49 1.60 -14.20 -2.52
N LYS A 50 1.74 -13.26 -3.46
CA LYS A 50 2.56 -12.04 -3.30
C LYS A 50 1.84 -10.95 -2.52
N ALA A 51 0.51 -10.96 -2.52
CA ALA A 51 -0.30 -9.98 -1.79
C ALA A 51 0.02 -9.94 -0.29
N ARG A 52 0.30 -11.09 0.33
CA ARG A 52 0.63 -11.16 1.77
C ARG A 52 1.89 -10.39 2.13
N ASP A 53 2.91 -10.43 1.29
CA ASP A 53 4.15 -9.69 1.53
C ASP A 53 3.93 -8.18 1.39
N TYR A 54 3.12 -7.76 0.41
CA TYR A 54 2.73 -6.35 0.27
C TYR A 54 1.89 -5.84 1.45
N PHE A 55 0.98 -6.65 2.01
CA PHE A 55 0.27 -6.28 3.24
C PHE A 55 1.21 -6.10 4.43
N LYS A 56 2.23 -6.96 4.56
CA LYS A 56 3.24 -6.80 5.62
C LYS A 56 4.04 -5.51 5.42
N GLN A 57 4.46 -5.20 4.19
CA GLN A 57 5.16 -3.96 3.91
C GLN A 57 4.30 -2.73 4.18
N ALA A 58 3.02 -2.74 3.80
CA ALA A 58 2.08 -1.68 4.12
C ALA A 58 1.96 -1.47 5.64
N ALA A 59 1.81 -2.56 6.40
CA ALA A 59 1.73 -2.50 7.86
C ALA A 59 3.04 -1.98 8.49
N LEU A 60 4.20 -2.37 7.95
CA LEU A 60 5.50 -1.86 8.40
C LEU A 60 5.69 -0.37 8.08
N LEU A 61 5.18 0.11 6.95
CA LEU A 61 5.22 1.54 6.61
C LEU A 61 4.24 2.36 7.46
N GLN A 62 3.07 1.81 7.78
CA GLN A 62 2.12 2.46 8.69
C GLN A 62 2.66 2.51 10.11
N ALA A 63 3.18 1.38 10.60
CA ALA A 63 3.83 1.29 11.89
C ALA A 63 5.06 2.19 11.93
N GLY A 64 5.92 2.15 10.91
CA GLY A 64 7.15 2.93 10.75
C GLY A 64 6.92 4.43 10.62
N ALA A 65 5.88 4.89 9.93
CA ALA A 65 5.55 6.31 9.83
C ALA A 65 5.03 6.87 11.17
N GLY A 66 4.28 6.07 11.93
CA GLY A 66 3.87 6.41 13.29
C GLY A 66 4.99 6.25 14.31
N THR A 67 5.83 5.22 14.19
CA THR A 67 6.92 4.95 15.13
C THR A 67 8.16 5.78 14.86
N LEU A 68 8.51 6.16 13.63
CA LEU A 68 9.60 7.13 13.43
C LEU A 68 9.21 8.49 14.01
N GLN A 69 7.98 8.96 13.81
CA GLN A 69 7.51 10.20 14.42
C GLN A 69 7.38 10.06 15.95
N ALA A 70 6.82 8.96 16.47
CA ALA A 70 6.64 8.76 17.92
C ALA A 70 7.91 8.34 18.67
N TYR A 71 8.89 7.73 18.00
CA TYR A 71 10.20 7.39 18.56
C TYR A 71 11.16 8.59 18.53
N PHE A 72 10.89 9.59 17.66
CA PHE A 72 11.56 10.88 17.62
C PHE A 72 10.70 12.03 18.17
N ASP A 73 9.79 11.74 19.10
CA ASP A 73 9.19 12.77 19.96
C ASP A 73 9.93 12.77 21.32
N PRO A 74 11.12 13.39 21.43
CA PRO A 74 11.66 13.75 22.72
C PRO A 74 10.79 14.89 23.24
N HIS A 75 9.68 14.57 23.89
CA HIS A 75 9.06 15.48 24.85
C HIS A 75 10.05 15.68 26.01
N GLY A 76 11.11 16.43 25.74
CA GLY A 76 11.85 17.22 26.69
C GLY A 76 11.03 18.47 26.94
N HIS A 77 10.54 18.56 28.17
CA HIS A 77 9.90 19.69 28.83
C HIS A 77 10.54 21.05 28.49
#